data_AF-A0A662HNG7-F1
#
_entry.id   AF-A0A662HNG7-F1
#
_cell.length_a   1.000
_cell.length_b   1.000
_cell.length_c   1.000
_cell.angle_alpha   90.00
_cell.angle_beta   90.00
_cell.angle_gamma   90.00
#
_symmetry.space_group_name_H-M   'P 1'
#
loop_
_entity.id
_entity.type
_entity.pdbx_description
1 polymer ?
#
loop_
_entity_poly.entity_id
_entity_poly.type
_entity_poly.pdbx_seq_one_letter_code
_entity_poly.pdbx_strand_id
1 'polypeptide(L)' 'MVKGEYVDLILKGVKRTTIRLGIIKPKYNKIMIHGGGKPIALAKITNVEYKRINELTDEDARKDGFPSLK' A
#
# COMPACT_ATOMS: atom_id res chain seq x y z
N MET A 1 -9.50 5.88 1.36
CA MET A 1 -10.00 4.92 0.35
C MET A 1 -8.90 4.71 -0.67
N VAL A 2 -8.65 3.47 -1.10
CA VAL A 2 -7.76 3.22 -2.24
C VAL A 2 -8.53 3.46 -3.54
N LYS A 3 -7.83 3.88 -4.59
CA LYS A 3 -8.44 4.01 -5.92
C LYS A 3 -8.94 2.64 -6.42
N GLY A 4 -10.00 2.66 -7.23
CA GLY A 4 -10.61 1.44 -7.78
C GLY A 4 -9.63 0.58 -8.59
N GLU A 5 -8.72 1.22 -9.33
CA GLU A 5 -7.67 0.56 -10.12
C GLU A 5 -6.74 -0.35 -9.30
N TYR A 6 -6.61 -0.11 -7.99
CA TYR A 6 -5.77 -0.92 -7.12
C TYR A 6 -6.50 -2.09 -6.46
N VAL A 7 -7.83 -2.18 -6.60
CA VAL A 7 -8.64 -3.21 -5.94
C VAL A 7 -8.18 -4.61 -6.37
N ASP A 8 -8.09 -4.84 -7.68
CA ASP A 8 -7.67 -6.13 -8.23
C ASP A 8 -6.24 -6.50 -7.85
N LEU A 9 -5.33 -5.51 -7.81
CA LEU A 9 -3.94 -5.73 -7.42
C LEU A 9 -3.82 -6.14 -5.95
N ILE A 10 -4.65 -5.58 -5.08
CA ILE A 10 -4.70 -5.93 -3.65
C ILE A 10 -5.30 -7.33 -3.47
N LEU A 11 -6.42 -7.61 -4.13
CA LEU A 11 -7.11 -8.91 -4.03
C LEU A 11 -6.26 -10.07 -4.60
N LYS A 12 -5.49 -9.82 -5.67
CA LYS A 12 -4.54 -10.78 -6.24
C LYS A 12 -3.24 -10.91 -5.42
N GLY A 13 -3.06 -10.10 -4.36
CA GLY A 13 -1.84 -10.09 -3.55
C GLY A 13 -0.60 -9.51 -4.24
N VAL A 14 -0.78 -8.82 -5.37
CA VAL A 14 0.29 -8.14 -6.11
C VAL A 14 0.73 -6.88 -5.37
N LYS A 15 -0.23 -6.03 -4.99
CA LYS A 15 0.01 -4.83 -4.16
C LYS A 15 -0.03 -5.22 -2.69
N ARG A 16 1.13 -5.19 -2.04
CA ARG A 16 1.33 -5.58 -0.63
C ARG A 16 1.76 -4.42 0.26
N THR A 17 2.17 -3.29 -0.33
CA THR A 17 2.58 -2.06 0.35
C THR A 17 1.67 -0.89 -0.01
N THR A 18 1.73 0.16 0.82
CA THR A 18 1.18 1.48 0.55
C THR A 18 2.18 2.53 1.01
N ILE A 19 2.58 3.41 0.10
CA ILE A 19 3.43 4.58 0.41
C ILE A 19 2.52 5.79 0.64
N ARG A 20 2.80 6.57 1.67
CA ARG A 20 2.07 7.81 2.00
C ARG A 20 3.03 8.94 2.26
N LEU A 21 2.66 10.14 1.84
CA LEU A 21 3.44 11.35 2.11
C LEU A 21 3.36 11.71 3.60
N GLY A 22 4.51 12.01 4.20
CA GLY A 22 4.64 12.38 5.61
C GLY A 22 4.84 11.20 6.56
N ILE A 23 4.99 11.50 7.85
CA ILE A 23 5.22 10.52 8.91
C ILE A 23 3.86 10.09 9.48
N ILE A 24 3.41 8.88 9.15
CA ILE A 24 2.17 8.31 9.66
C ILE A 24 2.50 7.10 10.53
N LYS A 25 2.09 7.15 11.81
CA LYS A 25 2.18 6.03 12.75
C LYS A 25 0.82 5.33 12.86
N PRO A 26 0.65 4.12 12.31
CA PRO A 26 -0.60 3.37 12.45
C PRO A 26 -0.88 3.07 13.93
N LYS A 27 -2.09 3.39 14.39
CA LYS A 27 -2.53 3.05 15.76
C LYS A 27 -2.88 1.57 15.93
N TYR A 28 -3.28 0.91 14.84
CA TYR A 28 -3.73 -0.48 14.81
C TYR A 28 -2.95 -1.25 13.77
N ASN A 29 -2.69 -2.52 14.07
CA ASN A 29 -2.01 -3.43 13.13
C ASN A 29 -2.99 -4.12 12.18
N LYS A 30 -4.28 -4.19 12.46
CA LYS A 30 -5.31 -4.70 11.54
C LYS A 30 -6.12 -3.54 10.99
N ILE A 31 -6.28 -3.49 9.67
CA ILE A 31 -6.99 -2.42 8.98
C ILE A 31 -7.95 -2.99 7.93
N MET A 32 -9.09 -2.34 7.76
CA MET A 32 -10.02 -2.62 6.66
C MET A 32 -9.64 -1.75 5.47
N ILE A 33 -9.41 -2.38 4.32
CA ILE A 33 -9.12 -1.70 3.07
C ILE A 33 -10.43 -1.44 2.34
N HIS A 34 -10.68 -0.17 1.98
CA HIS A 34 -11.83 0.24 1.19
C HIS A 34 -11.39 0.69 -0.19
N GLY A 35 -12.01 0.16 -1.25
CA GLY A 35 -11.76 0.53 -2.64
C GLY A 35 -13.04 0.42 -3.47
N GLY A 36 -13.22 1.31 -4.44
CA GLY A 36 -14.42 1.33 -5.27
C GLY A 36 -15.72 1.56 -4.48
N GLY A 37 -15.67 2.32 -3.38
CA GLY A 37 -16.84 2.63 -2.56
C GLY A 37 -17.24 1.57 -1.52
N LYS A 38 -16.54 0.44 -1.40
CA LYS A 38 -16.87 -0.64 -0.47
C LYS A 38 -15.65 -1.22 0.25
N PRO A 39 -15.80 -1.87 1.42
CA PRO A 39 -14.74 -2.67 2.01
C PRO A 39 -14.40 -3.86 1.11
N ILE A 40 -13.11 -4.11 0.89
CA ILE A 40 -12.63 -5.16 -0.02
C ILE A 40 -11.76 -6.22 0.67
N ALA A 41 -11.06 -5.88 1.74
CA ALA A 41 -10.13 -6.79 2.40
C ALA A 41 -9.82 -6.36 3.84
N LEU A 42 -9.46 -7.34 4.68
CA LEU A 42 -8.83 -7.12 5.97
C LEU A 42 -7.32 -7.37 5.82
N ALA A 43 -6.49 -6.41 6.20
CA ALA A 43 -5.04 -6.51 6.11
C ALA A 43 -4.38 -6.33 7.47
N LYS A 44 -3.23 -6.99 7.65
CA LYS A 44 -2.36 -6.79 8.81
C LYS A 44 -1.11 -6.03 8.38
N ILE A 45 -0.83 -4.91 9.05
CA ILE A 45 0.42 -4.17 8.94
C ILE A 45 1.49 -4.99 9.64
N THR A 46 2.49 -5.43 8.86
CA THR A 46 3.62 -6.23 9.35
C THR A 46 4.84 -5.39 9.65
N ASN A 47 5.03 -4.28 8.91
CA ASN A 47 6.16 -3.37 9.09
C ASN A 47 5.76 -1.94 8.69
N VAL A 48 6.47 -0.94 9.24
CA VAL A 48 6.36 0.48 8.88
C VAL A 48 7.77 1.05 8.76
N GLU A 49 8.10 1.54 7.58
CA GLU A 49 9.39 2.17 7.27
C GLU A 49 9.17 3.62 6.83
N TYR A 50 10.09 4.50 7.22
CA TYR A 50 10.11 5.89 6.76
C TYR A 50 11.28 6.07 5.82
N LYS A 51 10.98 6.46 4.59
CA LYS A 51 11.96 6.71 3.53
C LYS A 51 11.78 8.12 2.98
N ARG A 52 12.88 8.72 2.55
CA ARG A 52 12.86 9.92 1.69
C ARG A 52 12.43 9.53 0.28
N ILE A 53 11.92 10.50 -0.49
CA ILE A 53 11.49 10.25 -1.87
C ILE A 53 12.63 9.69 -2.73
N ASN A 54 13.84 10.20 -2.53
CA ASN A 54 15.05 9.76 -3.23
C ASN A 54 15.59 8.40 -2.75
N GLU A 55 15.01 7.82 -1.70
CA GLU A 55 15.38 6.48 -1.18
C GLU A 55 14.40 5.39 -1.66
N LEU A 56 13.34 5.76 -2.40
CA LEU A 56 12.45 4.79 -3.00
C LEU A 56 13.20 3.98 -4.06
N THR A 57 12.93 2.68 -4.08
CA THR A 57 13.56 1.70 -4.98
C THR A 57 12.54 1.06 -5.91
N ASP A 58 12.99 0.41 -6.98
CA ASP A 58 12.11 -0.41 -7.83
C ASP A 58 11.45 -1.55 -7.06
N GLU A 59 12.06 -2.02 -5.97
CA GLU A 59 11.44 -3.01 -5.10
C GLU A 59 10.24 -2.42 -4.35
N ASP A 60 10.34 -1.17 -3.89
CA ASP A 60 9.22 -0.46 -3.27
C ASP A 60 8.07 -0.29 -4.28
N ALA A 61 8.38 0.10 -5.52
CA ALA A 61 7.41 0.18 -6.61
C ALA A 61 6.71 -1.17 -6.86
N ARG A 62 7.49 -2.27 -6.98
CA ARG A 62 6.98 -3.63 -7.16
C ARG A 62 6.08 -4.09 -6.03
N LYS A 63 6.45 -3.83 -4.78
CA LYS A 63 5.61 -4.14 -3.61
C LYS A 63 4.34 -3.29 -3.59
N ASP A 64 4.37 -2.08 -4.13
CA ASP A 64 3.23 -1.17 -4.23
C ASP A 64 2.32 -1.46 -5.45
N GLY A 65 2.69 -2.43 -6.29
CA GLY A 65 1.91 -2.88 -7.45
C GLY A 65 2.32 -2.22 -8.78
N PHE A 66 3.47 -1.56 -8.83
CA PHE A 66 4.03 -0.91 -10.02
C PHE A 66 5.26 -1.66 -10.53
N PRO A 67 5.57 -1.63 -11.84
CA PRO A 67 6.72 -2.36 -12.38
C PRO A 67 8.08 -1.78 -11.95
N SER A 68 8.19 -0.45 -11.83
CA SER A 68 9.42 0.27 -11.47
C SER A 68 9.08 1.66 -10.93
N LEU A 69 10.10 2.37 -10.41
CA LEU A 69 10.07 3.82 -10.29
C LEU A 69 10.01 4.39 -11.71
N LYS A 70 9.07 5.26 -12.00
CA LYS A 70 8.97 5.91 -13.31
C LYS A 70 8.48 7.33 -13.13
#